data_AF-A0A2M8DI13-F1
#
_entry.id   AF-A0A2M8DI13-F1
#
_cell.length_a   1.000
_cell.length_b   1.000
_cell.length_c   1.000
_cell.angle_alpha   90.00
_cell.angle_beta   90.00
_cell.angle_gamma   90.00
#
_symmetry.space_group_name_H-M   'P 1'
#
loop_
_entity.id
_entity.type
_entity.pdbx_description
1 polymer ?
#
loop_
_entity_poly.entity_id
_entity_poly.type
_entity_poly.pdbx_seq_one_letter_code
_entity_poly.pdbx_strand_id
1 'polypeptide(L)'
;ARELATARGCFVCLKGAYSVVADPDGALAINLTGQPGMATAGAGDVLAGLVSGLLAQRHAPGLALRAAVYLHGRAGEVWARDRDGRGLLASDLIAALPVAMAEAARPAPLRHTLLRWLAR
;
A
#
# COMPACT_ATOMS: atom_id res chain seq x y z
N ALA A 1 3.44 -4.49 -15.48
CA ALA A 1 2.39 -3.74 -14.75
C ALA A 1 1.59 -2.85 -15.71
N ARG A 2 2.20 -1.81 -16.30
CA ARG A 2 1.53 -0.90 -17.25
C ARG A 2 0.81 -1.63 -18.39
N GLU A 3 1.53 -2.50 -19.11
CA GLU A 3 0.97 -3.24 -20.24
C GLU A 3 -0.28 -4.04 -19.87
N LEU A 4 -0.24 -4.77 -18.75
CA LEU A 4 -1.39 -5.52 -18.25
C LEU A 4 -2.56 -4.59 -17.90
N ALA A 5 -2.29 -3.47 -17.23
CA ALA A 5 -3.30 -2.49 -16.83
C ALA A 5 -4.01 -1.88 -18.04
N THR A 6 -3.24 -1.40 -19.02
CA THR A 6 -3.78 -0.78 -20.23
C THR A 6 -4.48 -1.78 -21.14
N ALA A 7 -3.92 -2.98 -21.32
CA ALA A 7 -4.50 -4.00 -22.19
C ALA A 7 -5.80 -4.60 -21.64
N ARG A 8 -6.01 -4.55 -20.32
CA ARG A 8 -7.20 -5.10 -19.65
C ARG A 8 -8.13 -4.05 -19.08
N GLY A 9 -7.80 -2.77 -19.19
CA GLY A 9 -8.58 -1.67 -18.62
C GLY A 9 -8.76 -1.78 -17.10
N CYS A 10 -7.75 -2.27 -16.38
CA CYS A 10 -7.86 -2.54 -14.95
C CYS A 10 -6.71 -1.94 -14.14
N PHE A 11 -6.94 -1.73 -12.84
CA PHE A 11 -5.90 -1.33 -11.91
C PHE A 11 -5.04 -2.55 -11.54
N VAL A 12 -3.72 -2.39 -11.60
CA VAL A 12 -2.76 -3.47 -11.32
C VAL A 12 -1.81 -3.04 -10.22
N CYS A 13 -1.67 -3.86 -9.18
CA CYS A 13 -0.58 -3.75 -8.22
C CYS A 13 0.42 -4.90 -8.45
N LEU A 14 1.58 -4.56 -9.01
CA LEU A 14 2.72 -5.47 -9.10
C LEU A 14 3.51 -5.40 -7.78
N LYS A 15 3.30 -6.40 -6.91
CA LYS A 15 3.96 -6.48 -5.61
C LYS A 15 5.46 -6.72 -5.77
N GLY A 16 6.23 -6.09 -4.89
CA GLY A 16 7.68 -6.24 -4.75
C GLY A 16 8.20 -5.35 -3.62
N ALA A 17 9.52 -5.30 -3.44
CA ALA A 17 10.16 -4.41 -2.47
C ALA A 17 9.75 -2.94 -2.68
N TYR A 18 9.60 -2.56 -3.95
CA TYR A 18 8.97 -1.30 -4.37
C TYR A 18 7.77 -1.64 -5.25
N SER A 19 6.59 -1.75 -4.63
CA SER A 19 5.38 -2.17 -5.35
C SER A 19 4.95 -1.10 -6.36
N VAL A 20 4.59 -1.53 -7.57
CA VAL A 20 4.16 -0.63 -8.65
C VAL A 20 2.65 -0.73 -8.82
N VAL A 21 1.96 0.41 -8.73
CA VAL A 21 0.55 0.55 -9.06
C VAL A 21 0.45 1.12 -10.46
N ALA A 22 -0.32 0.46 -11.32
CA ALA A 22 -0.61 0.91 -12.68
C ALA A 22 -2.12 1.10 -12.87
N ASP A 23 -2.48 2.23 -13.45
CA ASP A 23 -3.87 2.58 -13.73
C ASP A 23 -4.25 2.16 -15.17
N PRO A 24 -5.56 2.02 -15.47
CA PRO A 24 -6.04 1.67 -16.80
C PRO A 24 -5.60 2.62 -17.92
N ASP A 25 -5.33 3.89 -17.58
CA ASP A 25 -4.88 4.93 -18.51
C ASP A 25 -3.35 4.93 -18.74
N GLY A 26 -2.63 4.03 -18.08
CA GLY A 26 -1.18 3.88 -18.17
C GLY A 26 -0.37 4.69 -17.16
N ALA A 27 -1.03 5.49 -16.30
CA ALA A 27 -0.37 6.15 -15.18
C ALA A 27 0.26 5.12 -14.22
N LEU A 28 1.42 5.47 -13.66
CA LEU A 28 2.15 4.62 -12.73
C LEU A 28 2.43 5.35 -11.42
N ALA A 29 2.36 4.62 -10.32
CA ALA A 29 2.84 5.01 -9.02
C ALA A 29 3.76 3.93 -8.44
N ILE A 30 4.81 4.32 -7.73
CA ILE A 30 5.72 3.42 -7.03
C ILE A 30 5.53 3.65 -5.54
N ASN A 31 5.23 2.58 -4.80
CA ASN A 31 5.23 2.61 -3.35
C ASN A 31 6.64 2.33 -2.84
N LEU A 32 7.15 3.25 -2.04
CA LEU A 32 8.48 3.16 -1.43
C LEU A 32 8.44 2.60 0.00
N THR A 33 7.24 2.39 0.55
CA THR A 33 7.10 1.82 1.89
C THR A 33 7.20 0.31 1.89
N GLY A 34 7.69 -0.25 2.99
CA GLY A 34 7.70 -1.69 3.22
C GLY A 34 8.90 -2.16 4.03
N GLN A 35 8.87 -3.44 4.38
CA GLN A 35 9.95 -4.10 5.09
C GLN A 35 10.17 -5.53 4.54
N PRO A 36 11.41 -6.03 4.36
CA PRO A 36 11.64 -7.37 3.80
C PRO A 36 10.96 -8.50 4.57
N GLY A 37 10.74 -8.36 5.88
CA GLY A 37 9.97 -9.32 6.68
C GLY A 37 8.53 -9.55 6.19
N MET A 38 7.99 -8.64 5.38
CA MET A 38 6.66 -8.78 4.77
C MET A 38 6.59 -9.84 3.67
N ALA A 39 7.73 -10.43 3.25
CA ALA A 39 7.77 -11.58 2.36
C ALA A 39 7.35 -12.87 3.09
N THR A 40 6.20 -12.80 3.77
CA THR A 40 5.61 -13.87 4.59
C THR A 40 4.29 -14.34 3.97
N ALA A 41 3.86 -15.55 4.30
CA ALA A 41 2.58 -16.07 3.87
C ALA A 41 1.43 -15.21 4.43
N GLY A 42 0.40 -14.97 3.61
CA GLY A 42 -0.78 -14.20 4.01
C GLY A 42 -0.66 -12.67 3.91
N ALA A 43 0.55 -12.09 3.73
CA ALA A 43 0.68 -10.64 3.54
C ALA A 43 -0.10 -10.14 2.30
N GLY A 44 -0.15 -10.96 1.23
CA GLY A 44 -0.97 -10.67 0.07
C GLY A 44 -2.47 -10.59 0.37
N ASP A 45 -2.97 -11.42 1.28
CA ASP A 45 -4.39 -11.44 1.68
C ASP A 45 -4.74 -10.20 2.51
N VAL A 46 -3.83 -9.75 3.38
CA VAL A 46 -3.98 -8.48 4.11
C VAL A 46 -4.09 -7.31 3.13
N LEU A 47 -3.23 -7.25 2.12
CA LEU A 47 -3.32 -6.22 1.07
C LEU A 47 -4.65 -6.28 0.31
N ALA A 48 -5.11 -7.48 -0.08
CA ALA A 48 -6.39 -7.64 -0.77
C ALA A 48 -7.58 -7.20 0.10
N GLY A 49 -7.54 -7.52 1.40
CA GLY A 49 -8.52 -7.07 2.38
C GLY A 49 -8.55 -5.55 2.53
N LEU A 50 -7.40 -4.89 2.56
CA LEU A 50 -7.29 -3.43 2.59
C LEU A 50 -7.90 -2.77 1.35
N VAL A 51 -7.57 -3.26 0.16
CA VAL A 51 -8.15 -2.75 -1.10
C VAL A 51 -9.67 -2.91 -1.07
N SER A 52 -10.15 -4.09 -0.69
CA SER A 52 -11.59 -4.39 -0.62
C SER A 52 -12.32 -3.52 0.39
N GLY A 53 -11.74 -3.32 1.59
CA GLY A 53 -12.31 -2.48 2.63
C GLY A 53 -12.38 -1.00 2.24
N LEU A 54 -11.39 -0.48 1.53
CA LEU A 54 -11.40 0.89 1.01
C LEU A 54 -12.40 1.07 -0.14
N LEU A 55 -12.51 0.08 -1.03
CA LEU A 55 -13.54 0.08 -2.08
C LEU A 55 -14.96 0.01 -1.48
N ALA A 56 -15.17 -0.81 -0.45
CA ALA A 56 -16.45 -0.90 0.26
C ALA A 56 -16.85 0.42 0.93
N GLN A 57 -15.88 1.25 1.31
CA GLN A 57 -16.09 2.62 1.81
C GLN A 57 -16.35 3.65 0.69
N ARG A 58 -16.45 3.21 -0.57
CA ARG A 58 -16.72 4.03 -1.78
C ARG A 58 -15.60 5.00 -2.14
N HIS A 59 -14.36 4.69 -1.81
CA HIS A 59 -13.21 5.41 -2.36
C HIS A 59 -13.04 5.11 -3.86
N ALA A 60 -12.52 6.08 -4.60
CA ALA A 60 -12.17 5.89 -6.01
C ALA A 60 -11.16 4.73 -6.16
N PRO A 61 -11.28 3.85 -7.18
CA PRO A 61 -10.45 2.64 -7.25
C PRO A 61 -8.93 2.89 -7.26
N GLY A 62 -8.46 3.90 -8.00
CA GLY A 62 -7.04 4.29 -8.00
C GLY A 62 -6.56 4.74 -6.62
N LEU A 63 -7.35 5.59 -5.95
CA LEU A 63 -7.07 6.03 -4.58
C LEU A 63 -7.07 4.85 -3.60
N ALA A 64 -8.06 3.97 -3.68
CA ALA A 64 -8.18 2.79 -2.81
C ALA A 64 -6.98 1.87 -2.96
N LEU A 65 -6.55 1.56 -4.20
CA LEU A 65 -5.41 0.70 -4.46
C LEU A 65 -4.10 1.35 -3.97
N ARG A 66 -3.87 2.61 -4.33
CA ARG A 66 -2.69 3.36 -3.89
C ARG A 66 -2.60 3.40 -2.36
N ALA A 67 -3.68 3.81 -1.68
CA ALA A 67 -3.74 3.90 -0.23
C ALA A 67 -3.54 2.53 0.45
N ALA A 68 -4.16 1.46 -0.06
CA ALA A 68 -3.96 0.12 0.48
C ALA A 68 -2.50 -0.33 0.40
N VAL A 69 -1.85 -0.13 -0.75
CA VAL A 69 -0.43 -0.51 -0.95
C VAL A 69 0.48 0.28 -0.01
N TYR A 70 0.23 1.58 0.15
CA TYR A 70 0.98 2.42 1.09
C TYR A 70 0.77 1.98 2.54
N LEU A 71 -0.49 1.81 2.98
CA LEU A 71 -0.80 1.40 4.36
C LEU A 71 -0.25 0.02 4.68
N HIS A 72 -0.28 -0.91 3.72
CA HIS A 72 0.30 -2.24 3.87
C HIS A 72 1.82 -2.18 4.09
N GLY A 73 2.55 -1.43 3.25
CA GLY A 73 3.99 -1.22 3.44
C GLY A 73 4.32 -0.50 4.74
N ARG A 74 3.56 0.55 5.06
CA ARG A 74 3.75 1.33 6.29
C ARG A 74 3.48 0.50 7.55
N ALA A 75 2.51 -0.40 7.53
CA ALA A 75 2.27 -1.33 8.64
C ALA A 75 3.49 -2.22 8.92
N GLY A 76 4.17 -2.70 7.86
CA GLY A 76 5.42 -3.44 8.00
C GLY A 76 6.54 -2.63 8.63
N GLU A 77 6.71 -1.37 8.21
CA GLU A 77 7.69 -0.45 8.80
C GLU A 77 7.38 -0.13 10.27
N VAL A 78 6.10 0.10 10.59
CA VAL A 78 5.64 0.34 11.97
C VAL A 78 5.96 -0.85 12.86
N TRP A 79 5.63 -2.06 12.41
CA TRP A 79 5.94 -3.28 13.15
C TRP A 79 7.44 -3.45 13.39
N ALA A 80 8.26 -3.08 12.40
CA ALA A 80 9.71 -3.26 12.44
C ALA A 80 10.48 -2.24 13.30
N ARG A 81 9.85 -1.17 13.80
CA ARG A 81 10.56 -0.11 14.55
C ARG A 81 11.38 -0.60 15.74
N ASP A 82 10.83 -1.56 16.47
CA ASP A 82 11.43 -2.10 17.70
C ASP A 82 11.87 -3.56 17.51
N ARG A 83 12.06 -4.00 16.25
CA ARG A 83 12.34 -5.39 15.88
C ARG A 83 13.44 -5.46 14.83
N ASP A 84 14.06 -6.63 14.69
CA ASP A 84 15.10 -6.88 13.70
C ASP A 84 14.57 -7.08 12.26
N GLY A 85 13.26 -6.93 12.05
CA GLY A 85 12.62 -7.08 10.76
C GLY A 85 12.32 -8.52 10.34
N ARG A 86 12.57 -9.53 11.18
CA ARG A 86 12.37 -10.96 10.88
C ARG A 86 11.21 -11.57 11.67
N GLY A 87 10.51 -12.53 11.06
CA GLY A 87 9.43 -13.25 11.73
C GLY A 87 8.08 -12.52 11.74
N LEU A 88 7.90 -11.54 10.86
CA LEU A 88 6.62 -10.85 10.68
C LEU A 88 5.56 -11.83 10.15
N LEU A 89 4.41 -11.87 10.84
CA LEU A 89 3.24 -12.63 10.43
C LEU A 89 2.19 -11.70 9.80
N ALA A 90 1.30 -12.26 8.97
CA ALA A 90 0.20 -11.48 8.39
C ALA A 90 -0.69 -10.80 9.45
N SER A 91 -0.93 -11.47 10.59
CA SER A 91 -1.67 -10.90 11.72
C SER A 91 -0.97 -9.69 12.35
N ASP A 92 0.36 -9.64 12.30
CA ASP A 92 1.12 -8.51 12.82
C ASP A 92 0.93 -7.26 11.96
N LEU A 93 0.81 -7.43 10.64
CA LEU A 93 0.45 -6.33 9.74
C LEU A 93 -0.92 -5.76 10.12
N ILE A 94 -1.89 -6.64 10.37
CA ILE A 94 -3.24 -6.23 10.80
C ILE A 94 -3.16 -5.45 12.13
N ALA A 95 -2.39 -5.93 13.10
CA ALA A 95 -2.19 -5.26 14.38
C ALA A 95 -1.51 -3.88 14.24
N ALA A 96 -0.62 -3.71 13.25
CA ALA A 96 0.08 -2.45 12.98
C ALA A 96 -0.73 -1.44 12.15
N LEU A 97 -1.81 -1.88 11.47
CA LEU A 97 -2.60 -1.02 10.58
C LEU A 97 -3.18 0.24 11.25
N PRO A 98 -3.76 0.18 12.47
CA PRO A 98 -4.32 1.38 13.10
C PRO A 98 -3.28 2.49 13.28
N VAL A 99 -2.04 2.12 13.63
CA VAL A 99 -0.94 3.08 13.77
C VAL A 99 -0.52 3.62 12.39
N ALA A 100 -0.40 2.76 11.38
CA ALA A 100 -0.09 3.19 10.01
C ALA A 100 -1.14 4.16 9.45
N MET A 101 -2.44 3.90 9.71
CA MET A 101 -3.55 4.77 9.31
C MET A 101 -3.52 6.10 10.07
N ALA A 102 -3.27 6.08 11.38
CA ALA A 102 -3.16 7.29 12.18
C ALA A 102 -1.99 8.17 11.71
N GLU A 103 -0.86 7.58 11.32
CA GLU A 103 0.27 8.31 10.75
C GLU A 103 -0.02 8.88 9.37
N ALA A 104 -0.72 8.14 8.51
CA ALA A 104 -1.12 8.60 7.19
C ALA A 104 -2.12 9.76 7.25
N ALA A 105 -2.96 9.80 8.29
CA ALA A 105 -3.94 10.85 8.52
C ALA A 105 -3.32 12.14 9.10
N ARG A 106 -2.09 12.09 9.63
CA ARG A 106 -1.42 13.30 10.12
C ARG A 106 -1.06 14.20 8.94
N PRO A 107 -1.39 15.51 9.00
CA PRO A 107 -0.93 16.44 7.99
C PRO A 107 0.59 16.40 7.93
N ALA A 108 1.14 16.02 6.78
CA ALA A 108 2.58 15.99 6.59
C ALA A 108 3.15 17.40 6.83
N PRO A 109 4.21 17.58 7.64
CA PRO A 109 4.97 18.82 7.59
C PRO A 109 5.48 18.94 6.15
N LEU A 110 5.02 19.98 5.44
CA LEU A 110 5.25 20.27 4.02
C LEU A 110 6.55 19.66 3.47
N ARG A 111 6.46 18.43 2.96
CA ARG A 111 7.47 17.80 2.11
C ARG A 111 6.75 17.38 0.85
N HIS A 112 7.15 18.02 -0.24
CA HIS A 112 6.47 18.24 -1.52
C HIS A 112 5.94 17.00 -2.30
N THR A 113 6.00 15.79 -1.74
CA THR A 113 5.85 14.52 -2.47
C THR A 113 4.50 13.83 -2.23
N LEU A 114 3.93 13.91 -1.02
CA LEU A 114 2.71 13.16 -0.64
C LEU A 114 1.41 13.74 -1.23
N LEU A 115 1.29 15.07 -1.30
CA LEU A 115 0.08 15.73 -1.83
C LEU A 115 -0.08 15.55 -3.35
N ARG A 116 1.03 15.31 -4.08
CA ARG A 116 0.97 15.04 -5.53
C ARG A 116 0.57 13.59 -5.87
N TRP A 117 0.50 12.71 -4.86
CA TRP A 117 0.25 11.27 -4.98
C TRP A 117 -1.21 10.88 -4.72
N LEU A 118 -1.89 11.57 -3.80
CA LEU A 118 -3.34 11.39 -3.57
C LEU A 118 -4.21 12.19 -4.54
N ALA A 119 -3.68 13.29 -5.07
CA ALA A 119 -4.43 14.24 -5.92
C ALA A 119 -4.39 13.91 -7.42
N ARG A 120 -3.88 12.74 -7.81
CA ARG A 120 -3.86 12.25 -9.19
C ARG A 120 -4.37 10.81 -9.30
#